data_AF-A0A8J5N5S9-F1
#
_entry.id   AF-A0A8J5N5S9-F1
#
_cell.length_a   1.000
_cell.length_b   1.000
_cell.length_c   1.000
_cell.angle_alpha   90.00
_cell.angle_beta   90.00
_cell.angle_gamma   90.00
#
_symmetry.space_group_name_H-M   'P 1'
#
loop_
_entity.id
_entity.type
_entity.pdbx_description
1 polymer ?
#
loop_
_entity_poly.entity_id
_entity_poly.type
_entity_poly.pdbx_seq_one_letter_code
_entity_poly.pdbx_strand_id
1 'polypeptide(L)'
;DTETQLDPREKFKVDNFYTILDCLRNELEHRVNAYSEIKKLFSFLTEYGRMKYDDLKAQLELVVSTYSSDLEASVLDEFCNLKTFCLLNLT
;
A
#
# COMPACT_ATOMS: atom_id res chain seq x y z
N ASP A 1 -44.18 1.87 25.06
CA ASP A 1 -43.02 1.71 24.15
C ASP A 1 -43.50 1.53 22.73
N THR A 2 -43.48 2.60 21.94
CA THR A 2 -43.86 2.57 20.52
C THR A 2 -42.60 2.22 19.73
N GLU A 3 -42.42 0.94 19.39
CA GLU A 3 -41.47 0.58 18.34
C GLU A 3 -41.91 1.25 17.04
N THR A 4 -41.14 2.23 16.58
CA THR A 4 -41.33 2.86 15.29
C THR A 4 -41.08 1.78 14.22
N GLN A 5 -42.14 1.18 13.68
CA GLN A 5 -42.00 0.23 12.58
C GLN A 5 -41.50 0.96 11.35
N LEU A 6 -40.27 0.62 10.94
CA LEU A 6 -39.71 1.06 9.67
C LEU A 6 -40.53 0.46 8.52
N ASP A 7 -40.76 1.27 7.48
CA ASP A 7 -41.26 0.76 6.20
C ASP A 7 -40.38 -0.41 5.72
N PRO A 8 -40.94 -1.47 5.12
CA PRO A 8 -40.18 -2.63 4.67
C PRO A 8 -38.95 -2.29 3.82
N ARG A 9 -39.02 -1.21 3.02
CA ARG A 9 -37.88 -0.73 2.22
C ARG A 9 -36.78 -0.17 3.10
N GLU A 10 -37.13 0.64 4.10
CA GLU A 10 -36.15 1.21 5.04
C GLU A 10 -35.56 0.12 5.93
N LYS A 11 -36.38 -0.84 6.37
CA LYS A 11 -35.91 -2.03 7.09
C LYS A 11 -34.91 -2.85 6.26
N PHE A 12 -35.20 -3.11 4.98
CA PHE A 12 -34.26 -3.80 4.10
C PHE A 12 -32.94 -3.03 3.94
N LYS A 13 -33.00 -1.70 3.78
CA LYS A 13 -31.79 -0.89 3.65
C LYS A 13 -30.90 -1.00 4.89
N VAL A 14 -31.49 -0.82 6.07
CA VAL A 14 -30.77 -0.82 7.34
C VAL A 14 -30.25 -2.21 7.66
N ASP A 15 -31.11 -3.22 7.60
CA ASP A 15 -30.76 -4.56 8.09
C ASP A 15 -29.84 -5.30 7.11
N ASN A 16 -29.95 -5.03 5.80
CA ASN A 16 -29.26 -5.81 4.77
C ASN A 16 -28.33 -4.96 3.91
N PHE A 17 -28.85 -3.94 3.23
CA PHE A 17 -28.08 -3.23 2.21
C PHE A 17 -26.85 -2.53 2.80
N TYR A 18 -27.03 -1.73 3.86
CA TYR A 18 -25.92 -1.04 4.52
C TYR A 18 -24.98 -2.03 5.21
N THR A 19 -25.52 -3.06 5.87
CA THR A 19 -24.70 -4.15 6.45
C THR A 19 -23.77 -4.79 5.41
N ILE A 20 -24.27 -5.08 4.20
CA ILE A 20 -23.46 -5.64 3.10
C ILE A 20 -22.38 -4.65 2.66
N LEU A 21 -22.73 -3.36 2.53
CA LEU A 21 -21.75 -2.33 2.14
C LEU A 21 -20.66 -2.14 3.19
N ASP A 22 -21.00 -2.18 4.48
CA ASP A 22 -20.05 -2.07 5.57
C ASP A 22 -19.10 -3.27 5.61
N CYS A 23 -19.62 -4.49 5.43
CA CYS A 23 -18.80 -5.68 5.29
C CYS A 23 -17.86 -5.57 4.09
N LEU A 24 -18.36 -5.18 2.91
CA LEU A 24 -17.54 -5.03 1.71
C LEU A 24 -16.44 -3.99 1.92
N ARG A 25 -16.77 -2.84 2.51
CA ARG A 25 -15.81 -1.79 2.82
C ARG A 25 -14.72 -2.29 3.76
N ASN A 26 -15.10 -2.95 4.86
CA ASN A 26 -14.14 -3.47 5.84
C ASN A 26 -13.18 -4.48 5.20
N GLU A 27 -13.68 -5.39 4.36
CA GLU A 27 -12.82 -6.37 3.68
C GLU A 27 -11.88 -5.72 2.66
N LEU A 28 -12.33 -4.68 1.96
CA LEU A 28 -11.47 -3.90 1.06
C LEU A 28 -10.39 -3.14 1.83
N GLU A 29 -10.75 -2.48 2.94
CA GLU A 29 -9.80 -1.79 3.81
C GLU A 29 -8.78 -2.78 4.41
N HIS A 30 -9.23 -3.95 4.87
CA HIS A 30 -8.35 -5.01 5.38
C HIS A 30 -7.34 -5.46 4.32
N ARG A 31 -7.79 -5.66 3.07
CA ARG A 31 -6.88 -6.00 1.96
C ARG A 31 -5.88 -4.89 1.66
N VAL A 32 -6.33 -3.64 1.59
CA VAL A 32 -5.43 -2.50 1.35
C VAL A 32 -4.36 -2.41 2.44
N ASN A 33 -4.75 -2.58 3.70
CA ASN A 33 -3.83 -2.57 4.84
C ASN A 33 -2.88 -3.77 4.82
N ALA A 34 -3.34 -4.96 4.44
CA ALA A 34 -2.46 -6.12 4.31
C ALA A 34 -1.37 -5.91 3.25
N TYR A 35 -1.69 -5.19 2.17
CA TYR A 35 -0.72 -4.86 1.12
C TYR A 35 0.07 -3.56 1.39
N SER A 36 -0.31 -2.73 2.37
CA SER A 36 0.38 -1.46 2.62
C SER A 36 1.81 -1.68 3.07
N GLU A 37 2.07 -2.69 3.89
CA GLU A 37 3.42 -3.01 4.36
C GLU A 37 4.30 -3.54 3.23
N ILE A 38 3.76 -4.44 2.39
CA ILE A 38 4.47 -4.92 1.21
C ILE A 38 4.78 -3.74 0.27
N LYS A 39 3.81 -2.86 0.05
CA LYS A 39 4.00 -1.66 -0.79
C LYS A 39 5.04 -0.74 -0.18
N LYS A 40 5.02 -0.51 1.14
CA LYS A 40 5.98 0.35 1.84
C LYS A 40 7.41 -0.14 1.68
N LEU A 41 7.62 -1.46 1.72
CA LEU A 41 8.92 -2.07 1.52
C LEU A 41 9.32 -2.10 0.04
N PHE A 42 8.44 -2.55 -0.85
CA PHE A 42 8.84 -2.97 -2.20
C PHE A 42 8.27 -2.13 -3.35
N SER A 43 7.57 -1.02 -3.08
CA SER A 43 7.04 -0.16 -4.16
C SER A 43 8.13 0.42 -5.06
N PHE A 44 9.36 0.58 -4.57
CA PHE A 44 10.49 0.99 -5.42
C PHE A 44 10.70 0.06 -6.63
N LEU A 45 10.31 -1.22 -6.58
CA LEU A 45 10.46 -2.15 -7.71
C LEU A 45 9.54 -1.80 -8.89
N THR A 46 8.34 -1.30 -8.60
CA THR A 46 7.33 -0.96 -9.63
C THR A 46 7.32 0.51 -9.97
N GLU A 47 7.67 1.38 -9.02
CA GLU A 47 7.64 2.83 -9.15
C GLU A 47 9.02 3.45 -9.40
N TYR A 48 10.06 2.61 -9.57
CA TYR A 48 11.47 3.00 -9.67
C TYR A 48 11.72 4.22 -10.56
N GLY A 49 11.17 4.21 -11.78
CA GLY A 49 11.39 5.28 -12.77
C GLY A 49 10.82 6.63 -12.32
N ARG A 50 9.71 6.63 -11.59
CA ARG A 50 8.98 7.85 -11.17
C ARG A 50 9.35 8.33 -9.77
N MET A 51 9.90 7.44 -8.95
CA MET A 51 10.30 7.74 -7.58
C MET A 51 11.44 8.76 -7.56
N LYS A 52 11.38 9.73 -6.63
CA LYS A 52 12.48 10.67 -6.41
C LYS A 52 13.64 9.95 -5.73
N TYR A 53 14.84 10.52 -5.88
CA TYR A 53 16.06 9.93 -5.33
C TYR A 53 15.97 9.74 -3.80
N ASP A 54 15.53 10.76 -3.07
CA ASP A 54 15.45 10.70 -1.59
C ASP A 54 14.41 9.68 -1.12
N ASP A 55 13.28 9.59 -1.80
CA ASP A 55 12.22 8.61 -1.51
C ASP A 55 12.71 7.17 -1.76
N LEU A 56 13.41 6.96 -2.88
CA LEU A 56 14.03 5.68 -3.23
C LEU A 56 15.05 5.27 -2.18
N LYS A 57 15.93 6.20 -1.78
CA LYS A 57 16.95 5.95 -0.77
C LYS A 57 16.31 5.53 0.56
N ALA A 58 15.33 6.29 1.05
CA ALA A 58 14.66 5.98 2.32
C ALA A 58 13.96 4.60 2.31
N GLN A 59 13.34 4.20 1.19
CA GLN A 59 12.75 2.87 1.08
C GLN A 59 13.81 1.76 1.05
N LEU A 60 14.91 1.96 0.32
CA LEU A 60 16.00 0.97 0.29
C LEU A 60 16.65 0.81 1.67
N GLU A 61 16.85 1.91 2.42
CA GLU A 61 17.34 1.86 3.80
C GLU A 61 16.41 1.03 4.70
N LEU A 62 15.09 1.23 4.54
CA LEU A 62 14.08 0.47 5.26
C LEU A 62 14.12 -1.03 4.89
N VAL A 63 14.26 -1.36 3.61
CA VAL A 63 14.30 -2.76 3.13
C VAL A 63 15.57 -3.46 3.60
N VAL A 64 16.73 -2.82 3.44
CA VAL A 64 18.02 -3.37 3.87
C VAL A 64 18.03 -3.56 5.39
N SER A 65 17.48 -2.62 6.16
CA SER A 65 17.39 -2.80 7.63
C SER A 65 16.41 -3.91 8.02
N THR A 66 15.28 -4.05 7.31
CA THR A 66 14.26 -5.09 7.56
C THR A 66 14.79 -6.49 7.22
N TYR A 67 15.56 -6.62 6.14
CA TYR A 67 16.11 -7.89 5.63
C TYR A 67 17.63 -7.92 5.70
N SER A 68 18.21 -7.42 6.79
CA SER A 68 19.67 -7.29 6.95
C SER A 68 20.44 -8.62 6.97
N SER A 69 19.73 -9.75 7.19
CA SER A 69 20.29 -11.10 7.04
C SER A 69 20.41 -11.55 5.59
N ASP A 70 19.57 -11.01 4.70
CA ASP A 70 19.42 -11.47 3.32
C ASP A 70 19.97 -10.45 2.31
N LEU A 71 20.05 -9.18 2.70
CA LEU A 71 20.47 -8.07 1.85
C LEU A 71 21.73 -7.41 2.40
N GLU A 72 22.70 -7.24 1.52
CA GLU A 72 23.89 -6.45 1.80
C GLU A 72 23.57 -4.95 1.76
N ALA A 73 24.27 -4.16 2.57
CA ALA A 73 24.11 -2.71 2.58
C ALA A 73 24.49 -2.05 1.24
N SER A 74 25.36 -2.69 0.47
CA SER A 74 25.76 -2.29 -0.89
C SER A 74 24.60 -2.17 -1.88
N VAL A 75 23.52 -2.92 -1.66
CA VAL A 75 22.31 -2.89 -2.51
C VAL A 75 21.74 -1.47 -2.62
N LEU A 76 21.81 -0.69 -1.55
CA LEU A 76 21.36 0.71 -1.57
C LEU A 76 22.14 1.54 -2.60
N ASP A 77 23.47 1.42 -2.59
CA ASP A 77 24.34 2.15 -3.50
C ASP A 77 24.13 1.68 -4.95
N GLU A 78 23.96 0.38 -5.17
CA GLU A 78 23.68 -0.19 -6.49
C GLU A 78 22.41 0.39 -7.12
N PHE A 79 21.30 0.43 -6.36
CA PHE A 79 20.06 1.01 -6.86
C PHE A 79 20.15 2.54 -7.03
N CYS A 80 20.90 3.26 -6.20
CA CYS A 80 21.09 4.70 -6.38
C CYS A 80 21.94 5.00 -7.63
N ASN A 81 22.97 4.21 -7.88
CA ASN A 81 23.81 4.30 -9.07
C ASN A 81 23.03 3.96 -10.34
N LEU A 82 22.21 2.90 -10.31
CA LEU A 82 21.31 2.55 -11.41
C LEU A 82 20.34 3.70 -11.74
N LYS A 83 19.82 4.40 -10.71
CA LYS A 83 18.88 5.51 -10.91
C LYS A 83 19.57 6.67 -11.62
N THR A 84 20.77 7.00 -11.17
CA THR A 84 21.63 8.01 -11.77
C THR A 84 21.95 7.66 -13.22
N PHE A 85 22.33 6.41 -13.49
CA PHE A 85 22.58 5.92 -14.83
C PHE A 85 21.36 6.10 -15.75
N CYS A 86 20.17 5.68 -15.29
CA CYS A 86 18.93 5.83 -16.05
C CYS A 86 18.60 7.30 -16.35
N LEU A 87 18.77 8.21 -15.40
CA LEU A 87 18.55 9.64 -15.59
C LEU A 87 19.54 10.30 -16.57
N LEU A 88 20.74 9.73 -16.72
CA LEU A 88 21.76 10.27 -17.62
C LEU A 88 21.69 9.68 -19.03
N ASN A 89 21.11 8.48 -19.20
CA ASN A 89 21.22 7.71 -20.45
C ASN A 89 19.88 7.29 -21.07
N LEU A 90 18.76 7.44 -20.37
CA LEU A 90 17.43 6.97 -20.82
C LEU A 90 16.34 8.05 -20.84
N THR A 91 16.71 9.30 -20.57
CA THR A 91 15.87 10.52 -20.73
C THR A 91 16.52 11.48 -21.69
#